data_AF-A0A2N0PNH1-F1
#
_entry.id   AF-A0A2N0PNH1-F1
#
_cell.length_a   1.000
_cell.length_b   1.000
_cell.length_c   1.000
_cell.angle_alpha   90.00
_cell.angle_beta   90.00
_cell.angle_gamma   90.00
#
_symmetry.space_group_name_H-M   'P 1'
#
loop_
_entity.id
_entity.type
_entity.pdbx_description
1 polymer ?
#
loop_
_entity_poly.entity_id
_entity_poly.type
_entity_poly.pdbx_seq_one_letter_code
_entity_poly.pdbx_strand_id
1 'polypeptide(L)'
;MVSFSCDSCADIVRKPKTQQHLSRCPNAQFTCIDCNTTFHGNNFIRHTSCISEAEKYQKSLYKVHKKGKQDTPNKQKRQKVDMP
;
A
#
# COMPACT_ATOMS: atom_id res chain seq x y z
N MET A 1 -15.43 -9.33 8.51
CA MET A 1 -14.47 -10.36 8.97
C MET A 1 -13.89 -10.99 7.72
N VAL A 2 -12.59 -10.84 7.45
CA VAL A 2 -11.97 -11.25 6.17
C VAL A 2 -11.92 -12.78 6.03
N SER A 3 -12.23 -13.25 4.82
CA SER A 3 -12.11 -14.66 4.43
C SER A 3 -10.92 -14.84 3.48
N PHE A 4 -10.23 -15.98 3.61
CA PHE A 4 -9.10 -16.34 2.76
C PHE A 4 -9.37 -17.68 2.09
N SER A 5 -9.02 -17.80 0.82
CA SER A 5 -8.93 -19.08 0.12
C SER A 5 -7.51 -19.62 0.20
N CYS A 6 -7.38 -20.90 0.56
CA CYS A 6 -6.10 -21.61 0.52
C CYS A 6 -5.93 -22.28 -0.84
N ASP A 7 -4.82 -22.03 -1.53
CA ASP A 7 -4.53 -22.64 -2.83
C ASP A 7 -4.23 -24.15 -2.74
N SER A 8 -3.47 -24.57 -1.72
CA SER A 8 -3.07 -25.97 -1.55
C SER A 8 -4.23 -26.89 -1.18
N CYS A 9 -5.21 -26.34 -0.49
CA CYS A 9 -6.25 -27.10 0.20
C CYS A 9 -7.66 -26.75 -0.37
N ALA A 10 -7.72 -25.78 -1.31
CA ALA A 10 -8.92 -25.27 -2.00
C ALA A 10 -10.10 -24.88 -1.09
N ASP A 11 -9.80 -24.60 0.18
CA ASP A 11 -10.79 -24.40 1.25
C ASP A 11 -10.87 -22.92 1.64
N ILE A 12 -12.06 -22.47 2.07
CA ILE A 12 -12.29 -21.09 2.51
C ILE A 12 -12.20 -21.02 4.03
N VAL A 13 -11.13 -20.40 4.52
CA VAL A 13 -10.85 -20.25 5.95
C VAL A 13 -11.01 -18.81 6.40
N ARG A 14 -11.72 -18.61 7.51
CA ARG A 14 -11.81 -17.31 8.19
C ARG A 14 -10.52 -17.03 8.96
N LYS A 15 -10.16 -15.75 9.10
CA LYS A 15 -8.92 -15.30 9.75
C LYS A 15 -8.49 -16.01 11.05
N PRO A 16 -9.35 -16.27 12.06
CA PRO A 16 -8.92 -17.00 13.26
C PRO A 16 -8.50 -18.44 12.98
N LYS A 17 -9.05 -19.08 11.95
CA LYS A 17 -8.71 -20.45 11.54
C LYS A 17 -7.52 -20.50 10.59
N THR A 18 -7.20 -19.41 9.89
CA THR A 18 -6.06 -19.36 8.96
C THR A 18 -4.73 -19.59 9.69
N GLN A 19 -4.58 -19.11 10.93
CA GLN A 19 -3.40 -19.40 11.77
C GLN A 19 -3.25 -20.90 12.08
N GLN A 20 -4.34 -21.58 12.43
CA GLN A 20 -4.33 -23.02 12.64
C GLN A 20 -4.10 -23.80 11.33
N HIS A 21 -4.58 -23.25 10.21
CA HIS A 21 -4.38 -23.83 8.89
C HIS A 21 -2.90 -23.86 8.47
N LEU A 22 -2.07 -22.92 8.94
CA LEU A 22 -0.62 -22.95 8.66
C LEU A 22 0.07 -24.22 9.17
N SER A 23 -0.40 -24.79 10.28
CA SER A 23 0.15 -26.05 10.78
C SER A 23 -0.12 -27.22 9.84
N ARG A 24 -1.16 -27.12 8.99
CA ARG A 24 -1.60 -28.16 8.06
C ARG A 24 -1.09 -27.91 6.64
N CYS A 25 -1.08 -26.67 6.20
CA CYS A 25 -0.62 -26.25 4.87
C CYS A 25 0.45 -25.12 5.05
N PRO A 26 1.70 -25.45 5.46
CA PRO A 26 2.72 -24.45 5.87
C PRO A 26 3.27 -23.59 4.73
N ASN A 27 3.28 -24.14 3.51
CA ASN A 27 3.75 -23.44 2.31
C ASN A 27 2.59 -22.98 1.41
N ALA A 28 1.36 -22.98 1.94
CA ALA A 28 0.19 -22.58 1.16
C ALA A 28 0.13 -21.06 0.95
N GLN A 29 -0.42 -20.68 -0.20
CA GLN A 29 -0.78 -19.32 -0.50
C GLN A 29 -2.22 -19.05 -0.06
N PHE A 30 -2.42 -17.89 0.58
CA PHE A 30 -3.74 -17.45 1.01
C PHE A 30 -4.17 -16.25 0.20
N THR A 31 -5.24 -16.39 -0.57
CA THR A 31 -5.81 -15.28 -1.33
C THR A 31 -7.01 -14.73 -0.59
N CYS A 32 -7.00 -13.43 -0.33
CA CYS A 32 -8.18 -12.77 0.21
C CYS A 32 -9.24 -12.69 -0.88
N ILE A 33 -10.43 -13.23 -0.64
CA ILE A 33 -11.53 -13.25 -1.63
C ILE A 33 -12.19 -11.87 -1.81
N ASP A 34 -11.98 -10.96 -0.85
CA ASP A 34 -12.58 -9.62 -0.88
C ASP A 34 -11.72 -8.62 -1.66
N CYS A 35 -10.39 -8.79 -1.68
CA CYS A 35 -9.45 -7.88 -2.37
C CYS A 35 -8.54 -8.57 -3.40
N ASN A 36 -8.80 -9.85 -3.69
CA ASN A 36 -8.03 -10.71 -4.59
C ASN A 36 -6.50 -10.61 -4.43
N THR A 37 -6.03 -10.30 -3.22
CA THR A 37 -4.60 -10.20 -2.94
C THR A 37 -4.12 -11.52 -2.37
N THR A 38 -3.12 -12.10 -3.03
CA THR A 38 -2.46 -13.33 -2.60
C THR A 38 -1.33 -13.02 -1.64
N PHE A 39 -1.34 -13.69 -0.49
CA PHE A 39 -0.34 -13.57 0.56
C PHE A 39 0.41 -14.88 0.71
N HIS A 40 1.72 -14.78 0.89
CA HIS A 40 2.60 -15.93 1.13
C HIS A 40 2.96 -16.00 2.62
N GLY A 41 2.94 -17.20 3.19
CA GLY A 41 3.31 -17.44 4.59
C GLY A 41 2.46 -16.62 5.56
N ASN A 42 3.09 -15.92 6.50
CA ASN A 42 2.41 -15.18 7.58
C ASN A 42 1.98 -13.74 7.20
N ASN A 43 2.09 -13.33 5.94
CA ASN A 43 1.77 -11.95 5.54
C ASN A 43 0.27 -11.61 5.71
N PHE A 44 -0.63 -12.59 5.65
CA PHE A 44 -2.07 -12.39 5.87
C PHE A 44 -2.42 -11.95 7.32
N ILE A 45 -1.52 -12.16 8.29
CA ILE A 45 -1.73 -11.73 9.69
C ILE A 45 -1.91 -10.21 9.74
N ARG A 46 -1.10 -9.48 8.97
CA ARG A 46 -1.17 -8.02 8.84
C ARG A 46 -2.37 -7.53 8.03
N HIS A 47 -3.03 -8.41 7.28
CA HIS A 47 -4.20 -8.07 6.46
C HIS A 47 -5.49 -8.09 7.28
N THR A 48 -5.69 -7.09 8.13
CA THR A 48 -6.87 -6.98 9.02
C THR A 48 -8.07 -6.29 8.34
N SER A 49 -7.79 -5.43 7.38
CA SER A 49 -8.79 -4.72 6.58
C SER A 49 -8.39 -4.81 5.12
N CYS A 50 -9.34 -5.16 4.25
CA CYS A 50 -9.15 -5.05 2.82
C CYS A 50 -8.96 -3.57 2.47
N ILE A 51 -7.79 -3.22 1.93
CA ILE A 51 -7.57 -1.90 1.35
C ILE A 51 -8.33 -1.88 0.02
N SER A 52 -9.40 -1.10 -0.02
CA SER A 52 -10.13 -0.83 -1.26
C SER A 52 -9.20 -0.18 -2.27
N GLU A 53 -9.41 -0.46 -3.56
CA GLU A 53 -8.55 -0.05 -4.68
C GLU A 53 -8.16 1.45 -4.68
N ALA A 54 -8.98 2.32 -4.09
CA ALA A 54 -8.73 3.75 -3.94
C ALA A 54 -7.40 4.09 -3.22
N GLU A 55 -7.05 3.37 -2.16
CA GLU A 55 -5.80 3.63 -1.41
C GLU A 55 -4.56 3.10 -2.14
N LYS A 56 -4.72 2.05 -2.96
CA LYS A 56 -3.62 1.52 -3.79
C LYS A 56 -3.28 2.48 -4.93
N TYR A 57 -4.29 3.13 -5.54
CA TYR A 57 -4.10 4.12 -6.60
C TYR A 57 -3.53 5.45 -6.10
N GLN A 58 -3.89 5.91 -4.88
CA GLN A 58 -3.36 7.18 -4.33
C GLN A 58 -1.86 7.14 -4.01
N LYS A 59 -1.24 5.96 -3.86
CA LYS A 59 0.21 5.86 -3.57
C LYS A 59 1.11 5.95 -4.81
N SER A 60 0.56 5.73 -6.01
CA SER A 60 1.31 5.85 -7.28
C SER A 60 1.39 7.28 -7.81
N LEU A 61 0.57 8.22 -7.33
CA LEU A 61 0.59 9.61 -7.79
C LEU A 61 1.50 10.55 -6.96
N TYR A 62 2.15 10.08 -5.89
CA TYR A 62 2.91 10.95 -4.96
C TYR A 62 4.43 10.72 -4.89
N LYS A 63 5.04 10.12 -5.93
CA LYS A 63 6.51 9.97 -6.02
C LYS A 63 7.13 10.39 -7.36
N VAL A 64 6.49 11.29 -8.09
CA VAL A 64 7.17 12.02 -9.17
C VAL A 64 6.88 13.49 -8.95
N HIS A 65 7.73 14.17 -8.18
CA HIS A 65 8.08 15.61 -8.27
C HIS A 65 8.76 16.07 -6.97
N LYS A 66 9.94 15.53 -6.68
CA LYS A 66 11.02 16.39 -6.19
C LYS A 66 12.09 16.42 -7.27
N LYS A 67 11.79 17.20 -8.33
CA LYS A 67 12.80 17.69 -9.27
C LYS A 67 13.85 18.41 -8.44
N GLY A 68 15.05 17.85 -8.38
CA GLY A 68 16.23 18.70 -8.28
C GLY A 68 16.31 19.53 -9.55
N LYS A 69 16.44 20.85 -9.39
CA LYS A 69 17.30 21.76 -10.16
C LYS A 69 16.86 23.20 -9.87
N GLN A 70 17.82 23.94 -9.31
CA GLN A 70 18.10 25.36 -9.43
C GLN A 70 17.02 26.20 -10.14
N ASP A 71 16.41 27.12 -9.39
CA ASP A 71 16.12 28.44 -9.95
C ASP A 71 16.22 29.48 -8.82
N THR A 72 17.19 30.38 -8.98
CA THR A 72 17.43 31.57 -8.16
C THR A 72 16.30 32.58 -8.34
N PRO A 73 15.54 32.96 -7.30
CA PRO A 73 14.69 34.14 -7.39
C PRO A 73 15.56 35.39 -7.22
N ASN A 74 15.87 36.00 -8.35
CA ASN A 74 16.41 37.35 -8.51
C ASN A 74 15.53 38.35 -7.73
N LYS A 75 16.04 38.80 -6.58
CA LYS A 75 15.43 39.84 -5.75
C LYS A 75 15.95 41.21 -6.19
N GLN A 76 15.52 41.69 -7.36
CA GLN A 76 15.68 43.11 -7.73
C GLN A 76 14.66 43.95 -6.97
N LYS A 77 15.02 44.29 -5.73
CA LYS A 77 14.43 45.39 -4.96
C LYS A 77 14.96 46.69 -5.56
N ARG A 78 14.30 47.24 -6.60
CA ARG A 78 14.56 48.61 -7.04
C ARG A 78 14.06 49.57 -5.97
N GLN A 79 15.02 50.23 -5.34
CA GLN A 79 14.84 51.23 -4.31
C GLN A 79 14.21 52.49 -4.91
N LYS A 80 13.24 53.06 -4.20
CA LYS A 80 12.87 54.48 -4.28
C LYS A 80 13.97 55.28 -3.59
N VAL A 81 14.59 56.24 -4.28
CA VAL A 81 15.25 57.47 -3.77
C VAL A 81 15.35 58.40 -5.01
N ASP A 82 14.42 59.34 -5.20
CA ASP A 82 14.47 60.75 -4.78
C ASP A 82 15.36 61.67 -5.65
N MET A 83 14.71 62.75 -6.13
CA MET A 83 15.21 64.07 -6.58
C MET A 83 16.02 64.22 -7.88
N PRO A 84 16.15 65.46 -8.42
CA PRO A 84 15.57 66.77 -8.01
C PRO A 84 14.42 67.31 -8.88
#